data_AF-A0A7D5SA91-F1
#
_entry.id   AF-A0A7D5SA91-F1
#
_cell.length_a   1.000
_cell.length_b   1.000
_cell.length_c   1.000
_cell.angle_alpha   90.00
_cell.angle_beta   90.00
_cell.angle_gamma   90.00
#
_symmetry.space_group_name_H-M   'P 1'
#
loop_
_entity.id
_entity.type
_entity.pdbx_description
1 polymer ?
#
loop_
_entity_poly.entity_id
_entity_poly.type
_entity_poly.pdbx_seq_one_letter_code
_entity_poly.pdbx_strand_id
1 'polypeptide(L)'
;MAPNTDKAPFDLLYLNKINTKANGGAGKVVERMKPIVQGEYISKTQMMACRHANGKDWWLLKMMHDSVSVYTFLITKDSVYNYGKQSFPYPRKNTPEGIMK
;
A
#
# COMPACT_ATOMS: atom_id res chain seq x y z
N MET A 1 7.46 0.15 25.07
CA MET A 1 6.79 -1.17 25.04
C MET A 1 5.44 -0.97 24.37
N ALA A 2 5.23 -1.50 23.17
CA ALA A 2 3.92 -1.42 22.52
C ALA A 2 2.97 -2.42 23.22
N PRO A 3 1.73 -2.03 23.56
CA PRO A 3 0.79 -2.92 24.23
C PRO A 3 0.53 -4.16 23.38
N ASN A 4 0.32 -5.30 24.03
CA ASN A 4 0.03 -6.59 23.42
C ASN A 4 -1.34 -6.52 22.72
N THR A 5 -1.34 -6.08 21.47
CA THR A 5 -2.49 -6.15 20.59
C THR A 5 -2.23 -7.35 19.70
N ASP A 6 -3.14 -8.33 19.64
CA ASP A 6 -3.08 -9.45 18.68
C ASP A 6 -3.13 -8.98 17.20
N LYS A 7 -3.22 -7.67 16.98
CA LYS A 7 -3.06 -7.04 15.68
C LYS A 7 -1.57 -6.82 15.40
N ALA A 8 -1.15 -7.24 14.22
CA ALA A 8 0.18 -6.96 13.71
C ALA A 8 0.12 -6.06 12.46
N PRO A 9 -0.36 -4.82 12.58
CA PRO A 9 -0.27 -3.85 11.51
C PRO A 9 1.20 -3.50 11.25
N PHE A 10 1.55 -3.25 10.00
CA PHE A 10 2.82 -2.59 9.70
C PHE A 10 2.59 -1.08 9.70
N ASP A 11 3.63 -0.35 10.07
CA ASP A 11 3.70 1.11 10.04
C ASP A 11 4.50 1.64 8.85
N LEU A 12 5.23 0.76 8.16
CA LEU A 12 6.22 1.11 7.15
C LEU A 12 5.99 0.33 5.85
N LEU A 13 5.98 1.05 4.74
CA LEU A 13 6.07 0.49 3.40
C LEU A 13 7.36 0.98 2.73
N TYR A 14 8.14 0.04 2.19
CA TYR A 14 9.43 0.33 1.59
C TYR A 14 9.42 0.14 0.07
N LEU A 15 10.16 1.01 -0.62
CA LEU A 15 10.50 0.90 -2.02
C LEU A 15 11.94 0.42 -2.19
N ASN A 16 12.12 -0.51 -3.11
CA ASN A 16 13.42 -0.90 -3.64
C ASN A 16 13.43 -0.66 -5.14
N LYS A 17 14.41 0.07 -5.65
CA LYS A 17 14.59 0.32 -7.08
C LYS A 17 15.79 -0.46 -7.59
N ILE A 18 15.58 -1.24 -8.65
CA ILE A 18 16.59 -2.09 -9.27
C ILE A 18 16.79 -1.60 -10.71
N ASN A 19 18.04 -1.28 -11.06
CA ASN A 19 18.43 -1.09 -12.45
C ASN A 19 18.77 -2.45 -13.04
N THR A 20 17.91 -2.98 -13.91
CA THR A 20 18.07 -4.30 -14.54
C THR A 20 19.14 -4.34 -15.63
N LYS A 21 19.59 -3.19 -16.15
CA LYS A 21 20.62 -3.11 -17.21
C LYS A 21 22.05 -3.01 -16.67
N ALA A 22 22.22 -2.76 -15.38
CA ALA A 22 23.54 -2.65 -14.76
C ALA A 22 24.29 -3.99 -14.73
N ASN A 23 25.60 -3.95 -14.51
CA ASN A 23 26.46 -5.14 -14.36
C ASN A 23 26.33 -6.14 -15.52
N GLY A 24 26.32 -5.65 -16.77
CA GLY A 24 26.15 -6.51 -17.94
C GLY A 24 24.81 -7.26 -18.00
N GLY A 25 23.77 -6.74 -17.34
CA GLY A 25 22.44 -7.36 -17.28
C GLY A 25 22.15 -8.15 -15.99
N ALA A 26 23.12 -8.30 -15.08
CA ALA A 26 22.90 -8.95 -13.79
C ALA A 26 22.06 -8.10 -12.82
N GLY A 27 21.87 -6.82 -13.13
CA GLY A 27 21.11 -5.88 -12.33
C GLY A 27 21.90 -5.29 -11.16
N LYS A 28 21.42 -4.15 -10.66
CA LYS A 28 21.99 -3.44 -9.50
C LYS A 28 20.88 -2.78 -8.72
N VAL A 29 20.86 -2.97 -7.40
CA VAL A 29 20.00 -2.20 -6.50
C VAL A 29 20.50 -0.75 -6.49
N VAL A 30 19.65 0.18 -6.92
CA VAL A 30 19.98 1.63 -6.97
C VAL A 30 19.32 2.40 -5.83
N GLU A 31 18.25 1.86 -5.25
CA GLU A 31 17.62 2.40 -4.06
C GLU A 31 17.13 1.20 -3.21
N ARG A 32 17.44 1.20 -1.92
CA ARG A 32 17.08 0.10 -1.01
C ARG A 32 16.37 0.66 0.21
N MET A 33 15.26 0.02 0.57
CA MET A 33 14.48 0.28 1.78
C MET A 33 14.13 1.75 1.96
N LYS A 34 13.77 2.45 0.87
CA LYS A 34 13.29 3.82 0.98
C LYS A 34 11.86 3.80 1.52
N PRO A 35 11.58 4.40 2.69
CA PRO A 35 10.24 4.43 3.21
C PRO A 35 9.36 5.33 2.33
N ILE A 36 8.26 4.78 1.81
CA ILE A 36 7.26 5.48 0.99
C ILE A 36 5.93 5.71 1.72
N VAL A 37 5.72 5.01 2.84
CA VAL A 37 4.67 5.25 3.84
C VAL A 37 5.28 5.01 5.22
N GLN A 38 4.96 5.88 6.18
CA GLN A 38 5.40 5.76 7.57
C GLN A 38 4.27 6.18 8.52
N GLY A 39 4.18 5.56 9.69
CA GLY A 39 3.23 5.94 10.74
C GLY A 39 1.78 5.58 10.42
N GLU A 40 1.55 4.66 9.48
CA GLU A 40 0.21 4.29 9.02
C GLU A 40 -0.12 2.84 9.33
N TYR A 41 -1.31 2.57 9.83
CA TYR A 41 -1.79 1.21 10.10
C TYR A 41 -2.19 0.52 8.80
N ILE A 42 -1.21 -0.09 8.12
CA ILE A 42 -1.42 -0.81 6.85
C ILE A 42 -1.57 -2.31 7.06
N SER A 43 -2.38 -2.94 6.22
CA SER A 43 -2.56 -4.40 6.22
C SER A 43 -1.22 -5.09 5.95
N LYS A 44 -0.97 -6.27 6.54
CA LYS A 44 0.24 -7.05 6.21
C LYS A 44 0.22 -7.52 4.76
N THR A 45 -0.95 -7.94 4.29
CA THR A 45 -1.19 -8.50 2.97
C THR A 45 -1.95 -7.46 2.11
N GLN A 46 -2.71 -7.91 1.11
CA GLN A 46 -3.66 -7.07 0.36
C GLN A 46 -3.01 -5.86 -0.33
N MET A 47 -1.98 -6.16 -1.13
CA MET A 47 -1.40 -5.21 -2.07
C MET A 47 -1.69 -5.69 -3.50
N MET A 48 -2.15 -4.80 -4.36
CA MET A 48 -2.61 -5.14 -5.71
C MET A 48 -2.03 -4.16 -6.71
N ALA A 49 -1.65 -4.66 -7.89
CA ALA A 49 -1.22 -3.83 -9.00
C ALA A 49 -2.25 -3.90 -10.14
N CYS A 50 -2.61 -2.75 -10.71
CA CYS A 50 -3.54 -2.64 -11.82
C CYS A 50 -2.91 -1.80 -12.93
N ARG A 51 -2.99 -2.24 -14.19
CA ARG A 51 -2.44 -1.48 -15.31
C ARG A 51 -3.17 -0.15 -15.49
N HIS A 52 -2.43 0.94 -15.66
CA HIS A 52 -2.98 2.26 -15.95
C HIS A 52 -3.57 2.31 -17.36
N ALA A 53 -4.54 3.20 -17.59
CA ALA A 53 -5.22 3.34 -18.88
C ALA A 53 -4.28 3.68 -20.05
N ASN A 54 -3.10 4.25 -19.76
CA ASN A 54 -2.07 4.54 -20.77
C ASN A 54 -1.25 3.32 -21.23
N GLY A 55 -1.48 2.14 -20.64
CA GLY A 55 -0.87 0.87 -21.03
C GLY A 55 0.59 0.68 -20.61
N LYS A 56 1.23 1.67 -19.99
CA LYS A 56 2.66 1.61 -19.58
C LYS A 56 2.84 1.70 -18.07
N ASP A 57 2.04 2.54 -17.44
CA ASP A 57 2.11 2.77 -16.00
C ASP A 57 1.19 1.81 -15.25
N TRP A 58 1.36 1.76 -13.94
CA TRP A 58 0.64 0.85 -13.06
C TRP A 58 0.18 1.57 -11.80
N TRP A 59 -1.08 1.37 -11.44
CA TRP A 59 -1.56 1.66 -10.10
C TRP A 59 -1.09 0.55 -9.15
N LEU A 60 -0.61 0.94 -7.98
CA LEU A 60 -0.40 0.06 -6.84
C LEU A 60 -1.33 0.51 -5.72
N LEU A 61 -2.08 -0.44 -5.18
CA LEU A 61 -3.05 -0.22 -4.11
C LEU A 61 -2.62 -1.01 -2.88
N LYS A 62 -2.54 -0.34 -1.73
CA LYS A 62 -2.22 -0.96 -0.45
C LYS A 62 -3.38 -0.76 0.53
N MET A 63 -4.03 -1.84 0.94
CA MET A 63 -5.10 -1.75 1.94
C MET A 63 -4.59 -1.27 3.29
N MET A 64 -5.35 -0.36 3.89
CA MET A 64 -5.21 -0.01 5.31
C MET A 64 -5.75 -1.17 6.15
N HIS A 65 -5.23 -1.35 7.36
CA HIS A 65 -5.69 -2.39 8.27
C HIS A 65 -7.08 -2.03 8.83
N ASP A 66 -8.01 -3.00 8.88
CA ASP A 66 -9.37 -2.85 9.41
C ASP A 66 -10.11 -1.59 8.90
N SER A 67 -9.88 -1.19 7.65
CA SER A 67 -10.41 0.06 7.08
C SER A 67 -10.84 -0.12 5.63
N VAL A 68 -11.83 0.67 5.21
CA VAL A 68 -12.27 0.82 3.82
C VAL A 68 -11.44 1.86 3.07
N SER A 69 -10.18 2.02 3.46
CA SER A 69 -9.26 2.95 2.83
C SER A 69 -8.12 2.20 2.16
N VAL A 70 -7.73 2.70 1.00
CA VAL A 70 -6.56 2.23 0.25
C VAL A 70 -5.55 3.34 0.14
N TYR A 71 -4.29 2.98 0.22
CA TYR A 71 -3.19 3.85 -0.15
C TYR A 71 -2.86 3.62 -1.64
N THR A 72 -2.81 4.69 -2.42
CA THR A 72 -2.70 4.61 -3.89
C THR A 72 -1.36 5.17 -4.36
N PHE A 73 -0.69 4.44 -5.25
CA PHE A 73 0.55 4.87 -5.88
C PHE A 73 0.47 4.72 -7.39
N LEU A 74 1.05 5.66 -8.13
CA LEU A 74 1.29 5.53 -9.56
C LEU A 74 2.75 5.13 -9.78
N ILE A 75 2.96 3.95 -10.34
CA ILE A 75 4.26 3.45 -10.77
C ILE A 75 4.42 3.78 -12.25
N THR A 76 5.44 4.56 -12.54
CA THR A 76 5.88 4.89 -13.91
C THR A 76 7.18 4.18 -14.22
N LYS A 77 7.67 4.33 -15.45
CA LYS A 77 8.92 3.72 -15.91
C LYS A 77 10.13 4.03 -14.99
N ASP A 78 10.19 5.25 -14.46
CA ASP A 78 11.35 5.77 -13.73
C ASP A 78 11.03 6.16 -12.29
N SER A 79 9.76 6.43 -11.96
CA SER A 79 9.36 7.05 -10.70
C SER A 79 8.13 6.37 -10.07
N VAL A 80 8.00 6.48 -8.74
CA VAL A 80 6.83 6.06 -7.97
C VAL A 80 6.23 7.29 -7.31
N TYR A 81 4.98 7.59 -7.62
CA TYR A 81 4.25 8.73 -7.08
C TYR A 81 3.25 8.26 -6.03
N ASN A 82 3.25 8.91 -4.88
CA ASN A 82 2.31 8.67 -3.80
C ASN A 82 1.09 9.58 -4.01
N TYR A 83 -0.09 8.98 -4.23
CA TYR A 83 -1.37 9.68 -4.40
C TYR A 83 -2.19 9.74 -3.09
N GLY A 84 -1.62 9.27 -1.99
CA GLY A 84 -2.22 9.31 -0.67
C GLY A 84 -3.29 8.25 -0.44
N LYS A 85 -4.12 8.48 0.57
CA LYS A 85 -5.21 7.60 0.95
C LYS A 85 -6.50 7.98 0.23
N GLN A 86 -7.16 6.97 -0.30
CA GLN A 86 -8.53 7.06 -0.80
C GLN A 86 -9.43 6.24 0.12
N SER A 87 -10.43 6.89 0.70
CA SER A 87 -11.44 6.24 1.53
C SER A 87 -12.71 6.02 0.72
N PHE A 88 -13.32 4.86 0.90
CA PHE A 88 -14.60 4.51 0.31
C PHE A 88 -15.72 4.63 1.37
N PRO A 89 -16.95 5.00 0.98
CA PRO A 89 -18.07 4.97 1.91
C PRO A 89 -18.32 3.54 2.40
N TYR A 90 -18.36 3.36 3.72
CA TYR A 90 -18.72 2.07 4.33
C TYR A 90 -20.24 1.86 4.19
N PRO A 91 -20.74 0.71 3.72
CA PRO A 91 -22.14 0.37 3.86
C PRO A 91 -22.39 -0.01 5.33
N ARG A 92 -22.63 0.98 6.19
CA ARG A 92 -23.06 0.69 7.56
C ARG A 92 -24.55 0.38 7.50
N LYS A 93 -24.93 -0.88 7.71
CA LYS A 93 -26.28 -1.12 8.26
C LYS A 93 -26.26 -0.47 9.64
N ASN A 94 -26.96 0.64 9.79
CA ASN A 94 -27.32 1.16 11.10
C ASN A 94 -28.31 0.16 11.69
N THR A 95 -27.84 -0.98 12.21
CA THR A 95 -28.65 -1.74 13.13
C THR A 95 -28.64 -0.93 14.42
N PRO A 96 -29.79 -0.40 14.90
CA PRO A 96 -29.82 0.24 16.20
C PRO A 96 -29.32 -0.77 17.24
N GLU A 97 -28.41 -0.33 18.12
CA GLU A 97 -28.00 -1.09 19.30
C GLU A 97 -29.26 -1.44 20.11
N GLY A 98 -29.76 -2.66 20.00
CA GLY A 98 -30.99 -3.06 20.69
C GLY A 98 -31.77 -4.25 20.15
N ILE A 99 -31.38 -4.88 19.03
CA ILE A 99 -32.07 -6.11 18.57
C ILE A 99 -31.07 -7.26 18.46
N MET A 100 -30.63 -7.75 19.62
CA MET A 100 -30.30 -9.16 19.80
C MET A 100 -31.56 -9.81 20.39
N LYS A 101 -32.27 -10.61 19.58
CA LYS A 101 -33.19 -11.63 20.09
C LYS A 101 -32.42 -12.93 20.21
#